data_AF-A0A7C6GA82-F1
#
_entry.id   AF-A0A7C6GA82-F1
#
_cell.length_a   1.000
_cell.length_b   1.000
_cell.length_c   1.000
_cell.angle_alpha   90.00
_cell.angle_beta   90.00
_cell.angle_gamma   90.00
#
_symmetry.space_group_name_H-M   'P 1'
#
loop_
_entity.id
_entity.type
_entity.pdbx_description
1 polymer ?
#
loop_
_entity_poly.entity_id
_entity_poly.type
_entity_poly.pdbx_seq_one_letter_code
_entity_poly.pdbx_strand_id
1 'polypeptide(L)' 'MGLFEDLERVKLRFITVCERMLAENLITGEQFDEILILLDNLDDYDQQYINQKLNELTGGKLDLLFWEQNSFFDQN' A
#
# COMPACT_ATOMS: atom_id res chain seq x y z
N MET A 1 9.15 -21.02 2.87
CA MET A 1 8.88 -19.75 3.59
C MET A 1 8.48 -18.77 2.52
N GLY A 2 7.24 -18.39 2.31
CA GLY A 2 5.99 -18.63 3.01
C GLY A 2 5.14 -17.44 2.57
N LEU A 3 4.49 -17.51 1.40
CA LEU A 3 3.85 -16.37 0.74
C LEU A 3 2.89 -15.56 1.65
N PHE A 4 2.38 -16.18 2.72
CA PHE A 4 1.58 -15.55 3.76
C PHE A 4 2.39 -14.68 4.75
N GLU A 5 3.62 -15.05 5.12
CA GLU A 5 4.52 -14.20 5.92
C GLU A 5 4.97 -12.97 5.12
N ASP A 6 5.07 -13.10 3.80
CA ASP A 6 5.39 -11.99 2.90
C ASP A 6 4.22 -11.01 2.77
N LEU A 7 2.97 -11.50 2.71
CA LEU A 7 1.79 -10.66 2.58
C LEU A 7 1.57 -9.77 3.82
N GLU A 8 1.68 -10.32 5.02
CA GLU A 8 1.52 -9.56 6.26
C GLU A 8 2.61 -8.49 6.41
N ARG A 9 3.85 -8.84 6.05
CA ARG A 9 4.97 -7.89 6.00
C ARG A 9 4.75 -6.80 4.96
N VAL A 10 4.19 -7.15 3.81
CA VAL A 10 3.81 -6.20 2.76
C VAL A 10 2.74 -5.24 3.26
N LYS A 11 1.68 -5.73 3.93
CA LYS A 11 0.64 -4.88 4.53
C LYS A 11 1.22 -3.88 5.53
N LEU A 12 2.08 -4.33 6.45
CA LEU A 12 2.72 -3.44 7.43
C LEU A 12 3.58 -2.35 6.78
N ARG A 13 4.34 -2.70 5.74
CA ARG A 13 5.11 -1.72 4.97
C ARG A 13 4.20 -0.73 4.24
N PHE A 14 3.11 -1.22 3.68
CA PHE A 14 2.12 -0.40 2.99
C PHE A 14 1.49 0.63 3.92
N ILE A 15 1.08 0.21 5.12
CA ILE A 15 0.56 1.10 6.17
C ILE A 15 1.59 2.17 6.51
N THR A 16 2.85 1.77 6.73
CA THR A 16 3.94 2.72 7.05
C THR A 16 4.14 3.78 5.95
N VAL A 17 4.03 3.40 4.67
CA VAL A 17 4.11 4.36 3.54
C VAL A 17 2.91 5.31 3.56
N CYS A 18 1.70 4.77 3.78
CA CYS A 18 0.48 5.58 3.83
C CYS A 18 0.48 6.54 5.03
N GLU A 19 1.01 6.13 6.19
CA GLU A 19 1.20 7.01 7.36
C GLU A 19 2.14 8.18 7.05
N ARG A 20 3.23 7.93 6.31
CA ARG A 20 4.12 9.00 5.85
C ARG A 20 3.40 9.94 4.89
N MET A 21 2.64 9.39 3.93
CA MET A 21 1.85 10.20 3.00
C MET A 21 0.82 11.06 3.73
N LEU A 22 0.20 10.55 4.80
CA LEU A 22 -0.71 11.31 5.65
C LEU A 22 0.04 12.43 6.40
N ALA A 23 1.20 12.14 6.99
CA ALA A 23 2.04 13.12 7.68
C ALA A 23 2.53 14.24 6.73
N GLU A 24 2.78 13.90 5.46
CA GLU A 24 3.18 14.84 4.41
C GLU A 24 1.99 15.55 3.74
N ASN A 25 0.75 15.33 4.20
CA ASN A 25 -0.49 15.85 3.59
C ASN A 25 -0.66 15.47 2.10
N LEU A 26 -0.07 14.34 1.68
CA LEU A 26 -0.22 13.80 0.33
C LEU A 26 -1.54 13.05 0.13
N ILE A 27 -2.10 12.53 1.23
CA ILE A 27 -3.43 11.94 1.36
C ILE A 27 -4.15 12.54 2.57
N THR A 28 -5.48 12.49 2.59
CA THR A 28 -6.29 12.88 3.76
C THR A 28 -6.44 11.73 4.75
N GLY A 29 -6.87 12.05 5.98
CA GLY A 29 -7.19 11.02 6.98
C GLY A 29 -8.29 10.06 6.50
N GLU A 30 -9.31 10.59 5.81
CA GLU A 30 -10.39 9.77 5.21
C GLU A 30 -9.84 8.81 4.14
N GLN A 31 -8.92 9.28 3.28
CA GLN A 31 -8.26 8.42 2.29
C GLN A 31 -7.41 7.33 2.95
N PHE A 32 -6.72 7.66 4.05
CA PHE A 32 -5.95 6.69 4.82
C PHE A 32 -6.84 5.60 5.44
N ASP A 33 -7.98 5.99 6.04
CA ASP A 33 -8.94 5.03 6.59
C ASP A 33 -9.52 4.12 5.49
N GLU A 34 -9.84 4.64 4.30
CA GLU A 34 -10.27 3.81 3.16
C GLU A 34 -9.19 2.84 2.69
N ILE A 35 -7.91 3.23 2.72
CA ILE A 35 -6.78 2.35 2.40
C ILE A 35 -6.68 1.23 3.44
N LEU A 36 -6.82 1.53 4.73
CA LEU A 36 -6.79 0.51 5.79
C LEU A 36 -7.91 -0.52 5.60
N ILE A 37 -9.13 -0.06 5.33
CA ILE A 37 -10.27 -0.94 5.05
C ILE A 37 -10.00 -1.82 3.82
N LEU A 38 -9.41 -1.25 2.76
CA LEU A 38 -9.03 -2.01 1.58
C LEU A 38 -7.96 -3.07 1.91
N LEU A 39 -6.96 -2.75 2.73
CA LEU A 39 -5.90 -3.66 3.16
C LEU A 39 -6.43 -4.83 4.02
N ASP A 40 -7.38 -4.54 4.89
CA ASP A 40 -8.02 -5.55 5.75
C ASP A 40 -8.82 -6.56 4.92
N ASN A 41 -9.46 -6.10 3.85
CA ASN A 41 -10.27 -6.94 2.95
C ASN A 41 -9.52 -7.39 1.68
N LEU A 42 -8.17 -7.35 1.67
CA LEU A 42 -7.36 -7.74 0.51
C LEU A 42 -7.65 -9.16 0.01
N ASP A 43 -7.99 -10.08 0.90
CA ASP A 43 -8.25 -11.48 0.54
C ASP A 43 -9.59 -11.65 -0.21
N ASP A 44 -10.48 -10.67 -0.10
CA ASP A 44 -11.80 -10.64 -0.76
C ASP A 44 -11.76 -9.93 -2.12
N TYR A 45 -10.63 -9.30 -2.48
CA TYR A 45 -10.50 -8.50 -3.69
C TYR A 45 -9.40 -9.00 -4.62
N ASP A 46 -9.68 -8.98 -5.93
CA ASP A 46 -8.67 -9.26 -6.93
C ASP A 46 -7.64 -8.13 -7.04
N GLN A 47 -6.40 -8.50 -7.40
CA GLN A 47 -5.28 -7.58 -7.55
C GLN A 47 -5.60 -6.37 -8.46
N GLN A 48 -6.39 -6.56 -9.52
CA GLN A 48 -6.77 -5.46 -10.41
C GLN A 48 -7.65 -4.42 -9.72
N TYR A 49 -8.60 -4.88 -8.90
CA TYR A 49 -9.48 -4.01 -8.13
C TYR A 49 -8.70 -3.22 -7.08
N ILE A 50 -7.80 -3.91 -6.36
CA ILE A 50 -6.93 -3.32 -5.35
C ILE A 50 -6.08 -2.20 -5.96
N ASN A 51 -5.42 -2.47 -7.08
CA ASN A 51 -4.58 -1.47 -7.76
C ASN A 51 -5.39 -0.26 -8.23
N GLN A 52 -6.58 -0.49 -8.79
CA GLN A 52 -7.44 0.61 -9.22
C GLN A 52 -7.85 1.48 -8.02
N LYS A 53 -8.29 0.85 -6.93
CA LYS A 53 -8.77 1.56 -5.74
C LYS A 53 -7.65 2.33 -5.05
N LEU A 54 -6.45 1.75 -4.96
CA LEU A 54 -5.27 2.43 -4.45
C LEU A 54 -4.87 3.64 -5.31
N ASN A 55 -4.95 3.52 -6.63
CA ASN A 55 -4.66 4.64 -7.53
C ASN A 55 -5.70 5.75 -7.42
N GLU A 56 -6.98 5.42 -7.25
CA GLU A 56 -8.03 6.40 -6.98
C GLU A 56 -7.81 7.13 -5.64
N LEU A 57 -7.48 6.38 -4.58
CA LEU A 57 -7.31 6.91 -3.22
C LEU A 57 -6.05 7.77 -3.08
N THR A 58 -4.99 7.44 -3.80
CA THR A 58 -3.69 8.12 -3.69
C THR A 58 -3.43 9.10 -4.82
N GLY A 59 -4.36 9.19 -5.79
CA GLY A 59 -4.19 9.99 -7.00
C GLY A 59 -3.01 9.52 -7.87
N GLY A 60 -2.74 8.22 -7.91
CA GLY A 60 -1.63 7.63 -8.67
C GLY A 60 -0.25 7.74 -8.03
N LYS A 61 -0.13 8.35 -6.85
CA LYS A 61 1.17 8.58 -6.18
C LYS A 61 1.77 7.32 -5.57
N LEU A 62 0.95 6.32 -5.29
CA LEU A 62 1.37 5.14 -4.56
C LEU A 62 2.06 4.10 -5.45
N ASP A 63 1.72 4.05 -6.75
CA ASP A 63 2.44 3.25 -7.76
C ASP A 63 3.94 3.63 -7.81
N LEU A 64 4.29 4.90 -7.61
CA LEU A 64 5.69 5.37 -7.62
C LEU A 64 6.49 4.90 -6.39
N LEU A 65 5.90 5.00 -5.19
CA LEU A 65 6.62 4.74 -3.94
C LEU A 65 6.73 3.24 -3.60
N PHE A 66 5.79 2.42 -4.09
CA PHE A 66 5.76 1.00 -3.75
C PHE A 66 6.80 0.19 -4.52
N TRP A 67 7.07 0.53 -5.79
CA TRP A 67 8.07 -0.16 -6.62
C TRP A 67 9.49 0.38 -6.43
N GLU A 68 9.68 1.66 -6.08
CA GLU A 68 11.02 2.20 -5.76
C GLU A 68 11.62 1.62 -4.46
N GLN A 69 10.78 1.18 -3.52
CA GLN A 69 11.28 0.52 -2.30
C GLN A 69 11.65 -0.96 -2.53
N ASN A 70 11.13 -1.59 -3.58
CA ASN A 70 11.46 -2.97 -3.95
C ASN A 70 12.80 -3.09 -4.70
N SER A 71 13.25 -2.03 -5.37
CA SER A 71 14.55 -2.03 -6.06
C SER A 71 15.75 -1.83 -5.13
N PHE A 72 15.53 -1.40 -3.88
CA PHE A 72 16.60 -1.12 -2.91
C PHE A 72 17.02 -2.32 -2.05
N PHE A 73 16.21 -3.39 -2.01
CA PHE A 73 16.49 -4.59 -1.21
C PHE A 73 17.17 -5.73 -1.99
N ASP A 74 17.41 -5.56 -3.30
CA ASP A 74 18.09 -6.55 -4.16
C ASP A 74 19.62 -6.31 -4.29
N GLN A 75 20.21 -5.59 -3.33
CA GLN A 75 21.67 -5.43 -3.22
C GLN A 75 22.15 -5.78 -1.80
N ASN A 76 22.14 -7.07 -1.46
CA ASN A 76 23.17 -7.75 -0.66
C ASN A 76 22.91 -9.26 -0.56
#